data_AF-A0A2D9WM86-F1
#
_entry.id   AF-A0A2D9WM86-F1
#
_cell.length_a   1.000
_cell.length_b   1.000
_cell.length_c   1.000
_cell.angle_alpha   90.00
_cell.angle_beta   90.00
_cell.angle_gamma   90.00
#
_symmetry.space_group_name_H-M   'P 1'
#
loop_
_entity.id
_entity.type
_entity.pdbx_description
1 polymer ?
#
loop_
_entity_poly.entity_id
_entity_poly.type
_entity_poly.pdbx_seq_one_letter_code
_entity_poly.pdbx_strand_id
1 'polypeptide(L)'
;MDHSCCLAEVSSIKKGLSTAILHQQSSIDIIIFMVQLSFKAEDIKFAYLATIYSLGSPGNTQEEVSRIREIRDLLKNDINKATSTISFSNSEIIKLGAALNGVINELKQFAISNGRSMVPEFGNAVQVLFPETKLEPGIALDLIESPVKLKQQMSVTISEALQATESAQENIQKPKSTWKFWKKPST
;
A
#
# COMPACT_ATOMS: atom_id res chain seq x y z
N MET A 1 -8.94 53.54 -38.47
CA MET A 1 -10.10 54.42 -38.21
C MET A 1 -11.32 53.66 -38.70
N ASP A 2 -12.06 53.02 -37.79
CA ASP A 2 -13.44 53.41 -37.55
C ASP A 2 -14.02 52.63 -36.37
N HIS A 3 -14.77 53.40 -35.60
CA HIS A 3 -15.30 53.10 -34.28
C HIS A 3 -16.67 52.43 -34.38
N SER A 4 -16.87 51.43 -33.52
CA SER A 4 -17.98 51.33 -32.56
C SER A 4 -19.42 51.03 -33.01
N CYS A 5 -20.00 50.15 -32.20
CA CYS A 5 -21.38 50.12 -31.70
C CYS A 5 -22.47 49.38 -32.50
N CYS A 6 -22.95 48.27 -31.93
CA CYS A 6 -24.35 48.15 -31.51
C CYS A 6 -24.51 46.99 -30.49
N LEU A 7 -24.97 47.35 -29.29
CA LEU A 7 -25.53 46.47 -28.26
C LEU A 7 -27.06 46.47 -28.40
N ALA A 8 -27.68 45.30 -28.30
CA ALA A 8 -29.07 44.97 -27.89
C ALA A 8 -29.35 43.55 -28.44
N GLU A 9 -30.06 42.60 -27.82
CA GLU A 9 -31.10 42.67 -26.80
C GLU A 9 -31.34 41.26 -26.21
N VAL A 10 -32.01 41.21 -25.07
CA VAL A 10 -32.22 40.06 -24.18
C VAL A 10 -33.53 39.33 -24.48
N SER A 11 -33.61 38.06 -24.02
CA SER A 11 -34.79 37.18 -23.84
C SER A 11 -34.94 36.11 -24.94
N SER A 12 -35.26 34.84 -24.68
CA SER A 12 -36.18 34.33 -23.68
C SER A 12 -35.90 32.87 -23.28
N ILE A 13 -36.27 32.62 -22.03
CA ILE A 13 -36.42 31.40 -21.26
C ILE A 13 -37.05 30.23 -22.04
N LYS A 14 -36.43 29.05 -21.99
CA LYS A 14 -37.14 27.77 -21.84
C LYS A 14 -36.43 26.88 -20.82
N LYS A 15 -37.03 26.81 -19.62
CA LYS A 15 -36.81 25.78 -18.62
C LYS A 15 -37.29 24.44 -19.19
N GLY A 16 -36.53 23.37 -18.98
CA GLY A 16 -37.00 22.01 -19.22
C GLY A 16 -35.91 20.95 -18.99
N LEU A 17 -36.03 20.23 -17.87
CA LEU A 17 -35.42 18.91 -17.55
C LEU A 17 -33.88 18.89 -17.48
N SER A 18 -33.18 18.88 -16.34
CA SER A 18 -33.38 18.14 -15.09
C SER A 18 -33.71 16.66 -15.29
N THR A 19 -32.73 15.86 -15.71
CA THR A 19 -32.51 14.49 -15.17
C THR A 19 -31.22 13.89 -15.72
N ALA A 20 -30.38 13.39 -14.79
CA ALA A 20 -29.42 12.29 -14.92
C ALA A 20 -28.65 12.17 -16.25
N ILE A 21 -27.33 12.35 -16.29
CA ILE A 21 -26.40 11.29 -15.91
C ILE A 21 -25.28 11.90 -15.06
N LEU A 22 -25.51 11.87 -13.74
CA LEU A 22 -24.44 11.71 -12.77
C LEU A 22 -23.72 10.41 -13.16
N HIS A 23 -22.53 10.53 -13.75
CA HIS A 23 -21.61 9.40 -13.82
C HIS A 23 -21.30 9.06 -12.37
N GLN A 24 -21.97 8.02 -11.93
CA GLN A 24 -22.00 7.50 -10.58
C GLN A 24 -20.59 7.03 -10.23
N GLN A 25 -19.75 7.95 -9.76
CA GLN A 25 -18.69 7.63 -8.82
C GLN A 25 -19.39 7.06 -7.59
N SER A 26 -19.67 5.76 -7.67
CA SER A 26 -19.90 4.93 -6.51
C SER A 26 -18.59 4.96 -5.73
N SER A 27 -18.43 5.99 -4.90
CA SER A 27 -17.63 5.92 -3.69
C SER A 27 -18.19 4.76 -2.90
N ILE A 28 -17.72 3.57 -3.22
CA ILE A 28 -17.72 2.46 -2.29
C ILE A 28 -16.81 3.00 -1.20
N ASP A 29 -17.40 3.41 -0.08
CA ASP A 29 -16.69 3.56 1.17
C ASP A 29 -16.13 2.16 1.49
N ILE A 30 -15.01 1.82 0.85
CA ILE A 30 -14.12 0.79 1.35
C ILE A 30 -13.75 1.36 2.69
N ILE A 31 -14.35 0.82 3.75
CA ILE A 31 -13.92 1.14 5.11
C ILE A 31 -12.50 0.63 5.17
N ILE A 32 -11.54 1.54 4.96
CA ILE A 32 -10.13 1.24 5.07
C ILE A 32 -9.89 1.10 6.57
N PHE A 33 -10.00 -0.13 7.07
CA PHE A 33 -9.58 -0.45 8.41
C PHE A 33 -8.07 -0.26 8.50
N MET A 34 -7.68 0.73 9.29
CA MET A 34 -6.29 0.99 9.65
C MET A 34 -5.94 0.12 10.86
N VAL A 35 -4.91 -0.68 10.72
CA VAL A 35 -4.36 -1.52 11.77
C VAL A 35 -3.03 -0.92 12.20
N GLN A 36 -2.85 -0.70 13.50
CA GLN A 36 -1.59 -0.22 14.04
C GLN A 36 -0.65 -1.40 14.33
N LEU A 37 0.54 -1.36 13.75
CA LEU A 37 1.62 -2.29 14.08
C LEU A 37 2.72 -1.54 14.83
N SER A 38 3.23 -2.18 15.87
CA SER A 38 4.36 -1.68 16.64
C SER A 38 5.58 -2.56 16.43
N PHE A 39 6.67 -1.94 15.98
CA PHE A 39 7.95 -2.58 15.73
C PHE A 39 8.91 -2.26 16.87
N LYS A 40 9.70 -3.24 17.30
CA LYS A 40 10.83 -3.02 18.21
C LYS A 40 12.02 -2.48 17.42
N ALA A 41 13.01 -1.90 18.12
CA ALA A 41 14.22 -1.33 17.53
C ALA A 41 14.87 -2.23 16.46
N GLU A 42 15.00 -3.53 16.74
CA GLU A 42 15.58 -4.51 15.80
C GLU A 42 14.72 -4.73 14.55
N ASP A 43 13.39 -4.74 14.70
CA ASP A 43 12.44 -4.98 13.62
C ASP A 43 12.29 -3.78 12.68
N ILE A 44 12.48 -2.56 13.18
CA ILE A 44 12.33 -1.32 12.39
C ILE A 44 13.26 -1.34 11.17
N LYS A 45 14.49 -1.83 11.32
CA LYS A 45 15.45 -1.94 10.21
C LYS A 45 14.94 -2.87 9.11
N PHE A 46 14.33 -4.00 9.48
CA PHE A 46 13.81 -4.97 8.52
C PHE A 46 12.49 -4.54 7.89
N ALA A 47 11.62 -3.87 8.65
CA ALA A 47 10.45 -3.21 8.10
C ALA A 47 10.86 -2.12 7.08
N TYR A 48 11.89 -1.34 7.39
CA TYR A 48 12.44 -0.33 6.47
C TYR A 48 13.01 -0.99 5.20
N LEU A 49 13.82 -2.05 5.32
CA LEU A 49 14.30 -2.80 4.15
C LEU A 49 13.16 -3.39 3.31
N ALA A 50 12.08 -3.85 3.96
CA ALA A 50 10.89 -4.34 3.25
C ALA A 50 10.20 -3.24 2.44
N THR A 51 10.16 -2.01 2.94
CA THR A 51 9.65 -0.88 2.13
C THR A 51 10.52 -0.58 0.92
N ILE A 52 11.86 -0.66 1.06
CA ILE A 52 12.79 -0.50 -0.07
C ILE A 52 12.56 -1.59 -1.11
N TYR A 53 12.48 -2.85 -0.67
CA TYR A 53 12.18 -3.98 -1.53
C TYR A 53 10.85 -3.80 -2.28
N SER A 54 9.81 -3.37 -1.56
CA SER A 54 8.48 -3.14 -2.14
C SER A 54 8.51 -2.04 -3.20
N LEU A 55 9.26 -0.95 -2.99
CA LEU A 55 9.41 0.13 -3.98
C LEU A 55 10.16 -0.30 -5.24
N GLY A 56 11.08 -1.25 -5.12
CA GLY A 56 11.77 -1.86 -6.27
C GLY A 56 10.95 -2.92 -7.00
N SER A 57 9.82 -3.36 -6.42
CA SER A 57 8.99 -4.43 -6.98
C SER A 57 8.03 -3.86 -8.05
N PRO A 58 7.86 -4.54 -9.20
CA PRO A 58 6.91 -4.11 -10.21
C PRO A 58 5.46 -4.33 -9.75
N GLY A 59 4.51 -3.58 -10.32
CA GLY A 59 3.07 -3.79 -10.13
C GLY A 59 2.42 -2.96 -9.02
N ASN A 60 3.15 -2.04 -8.38
CA ASN A 60 2.53 -1.05 -7.49
C ASN A 60 1.86 0.07 -8.29
N THR A 61 0.67 0.47 -7.86
CA THR A 61 -0.01 1.69 -8.31
C THR A 61 0.70 2.94 -7.77
N GLN A 62 0.40 4.11 -8.33
CA GLN A 62 1.04 5.36 -7.91
C GLN A 62 0.69 5.73 -6.46
N GLU A 63 -0.55 5.46 -6.06
CA GLU A 63 -1.06 5.65 -4.71
C GLU A 63 -0.30 4.76 -3.72
N GLU A 64 -0.11 3.49 -4.06
CA GLU A 64 0.64 2.53 -3.25
C GLU A 64 2.12 2.93 -3.13
N VAL A 65 2.76 3.34 -4.23
CA VAL A 65 4.15 3.84 -4.20
C VAL A 65 4.27 5.03 -3.24
N SER A 66 3.31 5.95 -3.30
CA SER A 66 3.31 7.15 -2.44
C SER A 66 3.16 6.76 -0.97
N ARG A 67 2.26 5.82 -0.67
CA ARG A 67 2.04 5.30 0.68
C ARG A 67 3.25 4.53 1.22
N ILE A 68 3.89 3.69 0.40
CA ILE A 68 5.10 2.96 0.80
C ILE A 68 6.24 3.94 1.09
N ARG A 69 6.38 5.03 0.32
CA ARG A 69 7.39 6.07 0.60
C ARG A 69 7.15 6.76 1.93
N GLU A 70 5.89 7.07 2.26
CA GLU A 70 5.55 7.66 3.55
C GLU A 70 5.92 6.73 4.71
N ILE A 71 5.54 5.45 4.63
CA ILE A 71 5.88 4.44 5.64
C ILE A 71 7.40 4.29 5.76
N ARG A 72 8.11 4.23 4.63
CA ARG A 72 9.59 4.17 4.59
C ARG A 72 10.20 5.34 5.34
N ASP A 73 9.73 6.56 5.07
CA ASP A 73 10.29 7.77 5.65
C ASP A 73 10.00 7.85 7.17
N LEU A 74 8.82 7.39 7.62
CA LEU A 74 8.51 7.20 9.04
C LEU A 74 9.49 6.21 9.69
N LEU A 75 9.63 5.01 9.12
CA LEU A 75 10.54 3.98 9.63
C LEU A 75 12.00 4.47 9.66
N LYS A 76 12.43 5.19 8.62
CA LYS A 76 13.79 5.74 8.52
C LYS A 76 14.10 6.68 9.68
N ASN A 77 13.15 7.56 10.02
CA ASN A 77 13.29 8.48 11.15
C ASN A 77 13.30 7.76 12.50
N ASP A 78 12.78 6.53 12.54
CA ASP A 78 12.61 5.73 13.74
C ASP A 78 13.68 4.63 13.92
N ILE A 79 14.62 4.45 12.97
CA ILE A 79 15.65 3.38 13.02
C ILE A 79 16.40 3.31 14.36
N ASN A 80 16.60 4.45 15.03
CA ASN A 80 17.33 4.54 16.29
C ASN A 80 16.41 4.62 17.53
N LYS A 81 15.10 4.51 17.36
CA LYS A 81 14.13 4.52 18.46
C LYS A 81 13.93 3.11 19.02
N ALA A 82 13.52 3.05 20.27
CA ALA A 82 13.21 1.78 20.94
C ALA A 82 12.01 1.07 20.30
N THR A 83 11.02 1.84 19.85
CA THR A 83 9.81 1.36 19.18
C THR A 83 9.34 2.34 18.11
N SER A 84 8.62 1.83 17.12
CA SER A 84 7.91 2.61 16.10
C SER A 84 6.50 2.04 15.93
N THR A 85 5.49 2.91 15.95
CA THR A 85 4.09 2.50 15.74
C THR A 85 3.57 3.17 14.48
N ILE A 86 3.18 2.36 13.50
CA ILE A 86 2.72 2.82 12.19
C ILE A 86 1.35 2.22 11.89
N SER A 87 0.47 3.02 11.30
CA SER A 87 -0.85 2.58 10.85
C SER A 87 -0.76 2.05 9.43
N PHE A 88 -1.34 0.89 9.17
CA PHE A 88 -1.34 0.22 7.88
C PHE A 88 -2.75 -0.12 7.45
N SER A 89 -3.04 -0.04 6.15
CA SER A 89 -4.20 -0.74 5.58
C SER A 89 -3.97 -2.26 5.54
N ASN A 90 -5.04 -3.04 5.42
CA ASN A 90 -4.95 -4.49 5.23
C ASN A 90 -4.07 -4.87 4.02
N SER A 91 -4.22 -4.15 2.91
CA SER A 91 -3.39 -4.36 1.71
C SER A 91 -1.91 -4.06 1.97
N GLU A 92 -1.60 -3.03 2.76
CA GLU A 92 -0.23 -2.70 3.13
C GLU A 92 0.38 -3.78 4.05
N ILE A 93 -0.38 -4.35 4.98
CA ILE A 93 0.07 -5.46 5.84
C ILE A 93 0.43 -6.67 5.00
N ILE A 94 -0.43 -7.06 4.06
CA ILE A 94 -0.19 -8.19 3.16
C ILE A 94 1.08 -7.95 2.35
N LYS A 95 1.22 -6.74 1.77
CA LYS A 95 2.41 -6.36 1.00
C LYS A 95 3.68 -6.35 1.84
N LEU A 96 3.63 -5.85 3.07
CA LEU A 96 4.76 -5.86 3.99
C LEU A 96 5.20 -7.31 4.29
N GLY A 97 4.24 -8.20 4.56
CA GLY A 97 4.51 -9.63 4.76
C GLY A 97 5.11 -10.33 3.54
N ALA A 98 4.68 -9.96 2.33
CA ALA A 98 5.27 -10.44 1.08
C ALA A 98 6.69 -9.88 0.88
N ALA A 99 6.88 -8.58 1.10
CA ALA A 99 8.15 -7.88 0.96
C ALA A 99 9.22 -8.41 1.95
N LEU A 100 8.85 -8.85 3.15
CA LEU A 100 9.77 -9.50 4.08
C LEU A 100 10.38 -10.80 3.49
N ASN A 101 9.65 -11.56 2.67
CA ASN A 101 10.25 -12.70 1.94
C ASN A 101 11.24 -12.21 0.86
N GLY A 102 10.91 -11.10 0.21
CA GLY A 102 11.80 -10.41 -0.70
C GLY A 102 13.12 -10.02 -0.04
N VAL A 103 13.04 -9.39 1.14
CA VAL A 103 14.21 -9.04 1.95
C VAL A 103 15.07 -10.28 2.25
N ILE A 104 14.46 -11.38 2.68
CA ILE A 104 15.17 -12.64 2.96
C ILE A 104 15.94 -13.13 1.72
N ASN A 105 15.31 -13.08 0.54
CA ASN A 105 15.94 -13.52 -0.69
C ASN A 105 17.05 -12.57 -1.14
N GLU A 106 16.84 -11.26 -1.04
CA GLU A 106 17.85 -10.25 -1.38
C GLU A 106 19.04 -10.26 -0.42
N LEU A 107 18.85 -10.56 0.87
CA LEU A 107 19.97 -10.73 1.81
C LEU A 107 20.86 -11.92 1.42
N LYS A 108 20.25 -13.05 1.03
CA LYS A 108 20.99 -14.21 0.48
C LYS A 108 21.75 -13.83 -0.77
N GLN A 109 21.08 -13.15 -1.71
CA GLN A 109 21.69 -12.73 -2.96
C GLN A 109 22.82 -11.72 -2.74
N PHE A 110 22.64 -10.77 -1.82
CA PHE A 110 23.63 -9.77 -1.44
C PHE A 110 24.91 -10.44 -0.92
N ALA A 111 24.77 -11.43 -0.03
CA ALA A 111 25.90 -12.21 0.48
C ALA A 111 26.64 -12.94 -0.65
N ILE A 112 25.91 -13.65 -1.52
CA ILE A 112 26.47 -14.44 -2.63
C ILE A 112 27.09 -13.54 -3.71
N SER A 113 26.51 -12.37 -3.95
CA SER A 113 26.89 -11.45 -5.04
C SER A 113 27.94 -10.43 -4.61
N ASN A 114 28.58 -10.64 -3.46
CA ASN A 114 29.61 -9.79 -2.86
C ASN A 114 29.14 -8.34 -2.66
N GLY A 115 27.97 -8.17 -2.03
CA GLY A 115 27.40 -6.87 -1.67
C GLY A 115 26.55 -6.21 -2.76
N ARG A 116 26.29 -6.89 -3.88
CA ARG A 116 25.42 -6.39 -4.95
C ARG A 116 23.99 -6.91 -4.76
N SER A 117 23.01 -6.07 -5.07
CA SER A 117 21.58 -6.42 -5.08
C SER A 117 20.96 -6.02 -6.42
N MET A 118 19.91 -6.74 -6.81
CA MET A 118 19.12 -6.44 -8.00
C MET A 118 18.04 -5.39 -7.71
N VAL A 119 17.70 -5.21 -6.44
CA VAL A 119 16.74 -4.21 -5.99
C VAL A 119 17.45 -2.86 -5.82
N PRO A 120 16.98 -1.79 -6.50
CA PRO A 120 17.55 -0.45 -6.35
C PRO A 120 17.62 -0.02 -4.89
N GLU A 121 18.72 0.62 -4.50
CA GLU A 121 19.01 1.11 -3.14
C GLU A 121 19.13 0.04 -2.04
N PHE A 122 18.76 -1.23 -2.29
CA PHE A 122 18.74 -2.25 -1.24
C PHE A 122 20.13 -2.54 -0.68
N GLY A 123 21.12 -2.79 -1.54
CA GLY A 123 22.49 -3.07 -1.10
C GLY A 123 23.11 -1.91 -0.32
N ASN A 124 22.87 -0.67 -0.78
CA ASN A 124 23.30 0.53 -0.07
C ASN A 124 22.62 0.64 1.31
N ALA A 125 21.31 0.38 1.38
CA ALA A 125 20.56 0.42 2.63
C ALA A 125 21.04 -0.64 3.63
N VAL A 126 21.31 -1.87 3.19
CA VAL A 126 21.89 -2.92 4.04
C VAL A 126 23.21 -2.44 4.65
N GLN A 127 24.12 -1.92 3.82
CA GLN A 127 25.41 -1.43 4.29
C GLN A 127 25.34 -0.20 5.21
N VAL A 128 24.30 0.62 5.09
CA VAL A 128 24.06 1.75 6.00
C VAL A 128 23.53 1.27 7.35
N LEU A 129 22.62 0.30 7.35
CA LEU A 129 21.97 -0.23 8.56
C LEU A 129 22.83 -1.22 9.34
N PHE A 130 23.70 -1.94 8.62
CA PHE A 130 24.58 -3.02 9.08
C PHE A 130 25.99 -2.81 8.49
N PRO A 131 26.76 -1.83 9.01
CA PRO A 131 28.04 -1.42 8.43
C PRO A 131 29.09 -2.54 8.28
N GLU A 132 29.03 -3.56 9.12
CA GLU A 132 29.87 -4.76 9.08
C GLU A 132 29.80 -5.48 7.72
N THR A 133 28.65 -5.41 7.04
CA THR A 133 28.43 -6.01 5.72
C THR A 133 29.20 -5.30 4.58
N LYS A 134 29.78 -4.12 4.82
CA LYS A 134 30.63 -3.43 3.84
C LYS A 134 31.96 -4.16 3.63
N LEU A 135 32.52 -4.70 4.71
CA LEU A 135 33.80 -5.41 4.69
C LEU A 135 33.58 -6.89 4.41
N GLU A 136 32.53 -7.46 4.98
CA GLU A 136 32.20 -8.88 4.85
C GLU A 136 30.72 -9.05 4.48
N PRO A 137 30.37 -9.02 3.17
CA PRO A 137 28.99 -9.18 2.72
C PRO A 137 28.33 -10.50 3.16
N GLY A 138 29.13 -11.53 3.46
CA GLY A 138 28.66 -12.82 3.97
C GLY A 138 27.85 -12.73 5.27
N ILE A 139 28.13 -11.73 6.11
CA ILE A 139 27.40 -11.48 7.37
C ILE A 139 25.90 -11.25 7.11
N ALA A 140 25.51 -10.82 5.91
CA ALA A 140 24.10 -10.65 5.57
C ALA A 140 23.28 -11.96 5.69
N LEU A 141 23.92 -13.14 5.67
CA LEU A 141 23.26 -14.42 5.93
C LEU A 141 22.79 -14.54 7.39
N ASP A 142 23.54 -13.99 8.33
CA ASP A 142 23.20 -14.02 9.76
C ASP A 142 21.98 -13.11 10.05
N LEU A 143 21.77 -12.09 9.21
CA LEU A 143 20.64 -11.17 9.32
C LEU A 143 19.30 -11.79 8.87
N ILE A 144 19.30 -12.96 8.21
CA ILE A 144 18.09 -13.58 7.63
C ILE A 144 17.07 -13.99 8.71
N GLU A 145 17.53 -14.37 9.89
CA GLU A 145 16.65 -14.85 10.95
C GLU A 145 15.66 -13.77 11.42
N SER A 146 16.09 -12.51 11.46
CA SER A 146 15.28 -11.38 11.93
C SER A 146 14.03 -11.09 11.08
N PRO A 147 14.10 -10.91 9.74
CA PRO A 147 12.89 -10.72 8.93
C PRO A 147 11.99 -11.97 8.90
N VAL A 148 12.54 -13.18 9.11
CA VAL A 148 11.73 -14.40 9.31
C VAL A 148 10.93 -14.31 10.59
N LYS A 149 11.58 -13.97 11.72
CA LYS A 149 10.93 -13.80 13.03
C LYS A 149 9.87 -12.70 12.99
N LEU A 150 10.18 -11.55 12.39
CA LEU A 150 9.24 -10.45 12.24
C LEU A 150 7.99 -10.88 11.45
N LYS A 151 8.17 -11.56 10.31
CA LYS A 151 7.04 -12.08 9.54
C LYS A 151 6.21 -13.07 10.36
N GLN A 152 6.86 -13.95 11.13
CA GLN A 152 6.16 -14.92 11.97
C GLN A 152 5.36 -14.23 13.08
N GLN A 153 5.90 -13.18 13.70
CA GLN A 153 5.18 -12.35 14.69
C GLN A 153 3.95 -11.67 14.06
N MET A 154 4.06 -11.24 12.80
CA MET A 154 2.96 -10.62 12.06
C MET A 154 1.96 -11.62 11.45
N SER A 155 2.20 -12.94 11.55
CA SER A 155 1.46 -13.95 10.79
C SER A 155 -0.05 -13.92 11.03
N VAL A 156 -0.48 -13.71 12.27
CA VAL A 156 -1.90 -13.59 12.63
C VAL A 156 -2.51 -12.37 11.96
N THR A 157 -1.88 -11.20 12.09
CA THR A 157 -2.38 -9.96 11.48
C THR A 157 -2.41 -10.04 9.95
N ILE A 158 -1.42 -10.69 9.33
CA ILE A 158 -1.42 -10.94 7.88
C ILE A 158 -2.60 -11.83 7.49
N SER A 159 -2.87 -12.90 8.24
CA SER A 159 -4.01 -13.80 8.02
C SER A 159 -5.34 -13.06 8.14
N GLU A 160 -5.51 -12.23 9.17
CA GLU A 160 -6.71 -11.40 9.36
C GLU A 160 -6.88 -10.38 8.23
N ALA A 161 -5.80 -9.73 7.81
CA ALA A 161 -5.82 -8.79 6.69
C ALA A 161 -6.22 -9.47 5.36
N LEU A 162 -5.75 -10.69 5.12
CA LEU A 162 -6.16 -11.50 3.96
C LEU A 162 -7.66 -11.79 3.99
N GLN A 163 -8.16 -12.33 5.10
CA GLN A 163 -9.58 -12.65 5.26
C GLN A 163 -10.48 -11.42 5.12
N ALA A 164 -10.07 -10.29 5.69
CA ALA A 164 -10.80 -9.02 5.56
C ALA A 164 -10.85 -8.53 4.11
N THR A 165 -9.76 -8.71 3.35
CA THR A 165 -9.69 -8.32 1.93
C THR A 165 -10.55 -9.22 1.05
N GLU A 166 -10.51 -10.54 1.27
CA GLU A 166 -11.35 -11.52 0.56
C GLU A 166 -12.84 -11.27 0.84
N SER A 167 -13.21 -11.07 2.11
CA SER A 167 -14.59 -10.75 2.50
C SER A 167 -15.10 -9.46 1.87
N ALA A 168 -14.23 -8.45 1.72
CA ALA A 168 -14.59 -7.20 1.03
C ALA A 168 -14.86 -7.44 -0.47
N GLN A 169 -14.04 -8.26 -1.13
CA GLN A 169 -14.22 -8.60 -2.54
C GLN A 169 -15.51 -9.41 -2.79
N GLU A 170 -15.83 -10.39 -1.93
CA GLU A 170 -17.07 -11.17 -2.04
C GLU A 170 -18.34 -10.30 -1.90
N ASN A 171 -18.31 -9.30 -1.01
CA ASN A 171 -19.44 -8.40 -0.80
C ASN A 171 -19.67 -7.45 -1.99
N ILE A 172 -18.60 -7.11 -2.73
CA ILE A 172 -18.70 -6.30 -3.96
C ILE A 172 -19.26 -7.14 -5.12
N GLN A 173 -18.93 -8.43 -5.20
CA GLN A 173 -19.35 -9.30 -6.30
C GLN A 173 -20.79 -9.82 -6.20
N LYS A 174 -21.48 -9.68 -5.06
CA LYS A 174 -22.89 -10.08 -4.94
C LYS A 174 -23.79 -9.01 -5.58
N PRO A 175 -24.42 -9.24 -6.74
CA PRO A 175 -25.40 -8.30 -7.27
C PRO A 175 -26.57 -8.21 -6.29
N LYS A 176 -26.89 -6.98 -5.84
CA LYS A 176 -28.09 -6.72 -5.04
C LYS A 176 -29.31 -7.06 -5.90
N SER A 177 -29.90 -8.24 -5.68
CA SER A 177 -31.15 -8.64 -6.33
C SER A 177 -32.28 -7.71 -5.87
N THR A 178 -32.67 -6.78 -6.74
CA THR A 178 -33.79 -5.84 -6.53
C THR A 178 -35.14 -6.39 -7.02
N TRP A 179 -35.22 -7.70 -7.32
CA TRP A 179 -36.44 -8.32 -7.86
C TRP A 179 -37.42 -8.76 -6.77
N LYS A 180 -38.14 -7.81 -6.14
CA LYS A 180 -39.34 -8.10 -5.33
C LYS A 180 -40.48 -7.08 -5.47
N PHE A 181 -40.73 -6.53 -6.67
CA PHE A 181 -41.84 -5.56 -6.87
C PHE A 181 -43.05 -6.08 -7.67
N TRP A 182 -43.05 -7.33 -8.15
CA TRP A 182 -44.13 -7.84 -9.00
C TRP A 182 -44.68 -9.19 -8.50
N LYS A 183 -45.28 -9.19 -7.31
CA LYS A 183 -46.38 -10.12 -7.02
C LYS A 183 -47.64 -9.30 -6.80
N LYS A 184 -48.39 -9.06 -7.89
CA LYS A 184 -49.78 -8.61 -7.79
C LYS A 184 -50.60 -9.68 -7.06
N PRO A 185 -51.57 -9.30 -6.23
CA PRO A 185 -52.55 -10.24 -5.70
C PRO A 185 -53.44 -10.71 -6.86
N SER A 186 -53.43 -12.00 -7.16
CA SER A 186 -54.50 -12.61 -7.95
C SER A 186 -55.71 -12.75 -7.02
N THR A 187 -56.75 -12.05 -7.41
CA THR A 187 -58.13 -12.12 -6.93
C THR A 187 -58.68 -13.54 -7.03
#